data_AF-A0A7V3HWL6-F1
#
_entry.id   AF-A0A7V3HWL6-F1
#
_cell.length_a   1.000
_cell.length_b   1.000
_cell.length_c   1.000
_cell.angle_alpha   90.00
_cell.angle_beta   90.00
_cell.angle_gamma   90.00
#
_symmetry.space_group_name_H-M   'P 1'
#
loop_
_entity.id
_entity.type
_entity.pdbx_description
1 polymer ?
#
loop_
_entity_poly.entity_id
_entity_poly.type
_entity_poly.pdbx_seq_one_letter_code
_entity_poly.pdbx_strand_id
1 'polypeptide(L)' 'MAEPFFRFAETIVPPVVAMNGTKITYDGLENIPARGGALIALNHTSYLDWLPASLAAHRRKRRLRFMIKAEMADV' A
#
# COMPACT_ATOMS: atom_id res chain seq x y z
N MET A 1 -11.64 10.39 6.75
CA MET A 1 -11.60 9.69 8.05
C MET A 1 -10.84 8.36 8.04
N ALA A 2 -10.44 7.79 6.90
CA ALA A 2 -9.75 6.49 6.86
C ALA A 2 -8.23 6.53 7.14
N GLU A 3 -7.57 7.69 7.11
CA GLU A 3 -6.10 7.77 7.23
C GLU A 3 -5.53 7.19 8.55
N PRO A 4 -6.16 7.36 9.73
CA PRO A 4 -5.73 6.69 10.96
C PRO A 4 -5.84 5.16 10.89
N PHE A 5 -6.90 4.65 10.25
CA PHE A 5 -7.09 3.22 10.02
C PHE A 5 -6.00 2.65 9.10
N PHE A 6 -5.71 3.33 7.98
CA PHE A 6 -4.64 2.91 7.08
C PHE A 6 -3.27 2.91 7.76
N ARG A 7 -2.96 3.89 8.62
CA ARG A 7 -1.69 3.90 9.40
C ARG A 7 -1.61 2.75 10.41
N PHE A 8 -2.73 2.44 11.05
CA PHE A 8 -2.81 1.29 11.96
C PHE A 8 -2.59 -0.01 11.18
N ALA A 9 -3.26 -0.18 10.04
CA ALA A 9 -3.12 -1.34 9.19
C ALA A 9 -1.70 -1.47 8.60
N GLU A 10 -1.06 -0.36 8.20
CA GLU A 10 0.36 -0.35 7.80
C GLU A 10 1.30 -0.91 8.89
N THR A 11 0.91 -0.80 10.16
CA THR A 11 1.72 -1.30 11.29
C THR A 11 1.42 -2.76 11.62
N ILE A 12 0.15 -3.16 11.56
CA ILE A 12 -0.32 -4.50 11.97
C ILE A 12 -0.20 -5.52 10.84
N VAL A 13 -0.39 -5.11 9.60
CA VAL A 13 -0.46 -6.06 8.50
C VAL A 13 0.90 -6.64 8.10
N PRO A 14 2.03 -5.89 8.05
CA PRO A 14 3.33 -6.49 7.76
C PRO A 14 3.73 -7.67 8.68
N PRO A 15 3.55 -7.62 10.02
CA PRO A 15 3.83 -8.78 10.87
C PRO A 15 2.84 -9.93 10.64
N VAL A 16 1.55 -9.66 10.37
CA VAL A 16 0.56 -10.70 10.05
C VAL A 16 0.90 -11.42 8.75
N VAL A 17 1.34 -10.70 7.71
CA VAL A 17 1.81 -11.27 6.44
C VAL A 17 3.03 -12.17 6.67
N ALA A 18 4.00 -11.68 7.47
CA ALA A 18 5.19 -12.44 7.82
C ALA A 18 4.85 -13.72 8.61
N MET A 19 3.90 -13.66 9.54
CA MET A 19 3.40 -14.82 10.29
C MET A 19 2.69 -15.85 9.39
N ASN A 20 2.01 -15.41 8.33
CA ASN A 20 1.40 -16.29 7.34
C ASN A 20 2.42 -16.92 6.36
N GLY A 21 3.72 -16.69 6.54
CA GLY A 21 4.77 -17.23 5.68
C GLY A 21 4.82 -16.58 4.28
N THR A 22 4.07 -15.49 4.06
CA THR A 22 4.05 -14.81 2.76
C THR A 22 5.27 -13.90 2.65
N LYS A 23 6.21 -14.27 1.79
CA LYS A 23 7.41 -13.46 1.51
C LYS A 23 7.13 -12.49 0.37
N ILE A 24 7.06 -11.20 0.68
CA ILE A 24 6.97 -10.15 -0.35
C ILE A 24 8.38 -9.78 -0.81
N THR A 25 8.65 -9.94 -2.10
CA THR A 25 9.86 -9.45 -2.76
C THR A 25 9.56 -8.10 -3.41
N TYR A 26 10.51 -7.16 -3.31
CA TYR A 26 10.39 -5.84 -3.92
C TYR A 26 11.56 -5.62 -4.85
N ASP A 27 11.27 -5.28 -6.10
CA ASP A 27 12.26 -4.95 -7.11
C ASP A 27 11.98 -3.55 -7.67
N GLY A 28 13.03 -2.82 -8.04
CA GLY A 28 12.91 -1.51 -8.68
C GLY A 28 12.34 -0.40 -7.79
N LEU A 29 12.51 -0.48 -6.46
CA LEU A 29 11.99 0.52 -5.52
C LEU A 29 12.56 1.93 -5.76
N GLU A 30 13.73 2.03 -6.37
CA GLU A 30 14.38 3.26 -6.80
C GLU A 30 13.58 4.03 -7.86
N ASN A 31 12.72 3.35 -8.62
CA ASN A 31 11.86 3.98 -9.63
C ASN A 31 10.76 4.84 -9.00
N ILE A 32 10.48 4.66 -7.69
CA ILE A 32 9.60 5.56 -6.96
C ILE A 32 10.39 6.85 -6.65
N PRO A 33 10.01 8.00 -7.24
CA PRO A 33 10.79 9.23 -7.08
C PRO A 33 10.76 9.71 -5.64
N ALA A 34 11.88 10.24 -5.15
CA ALA A 34 12.03 10.68 -3.77
C ALA A 34 11.29 12.01 -3.47
N ARG A 35 11.00 12.80 -4.50
CA ARG A 35 10.34 14.11 -4.41
C ARG A 35 9.38 14.28 -5.59
N GLY A 36 8.40 15.17 -5.45
CA GLY A 36 7.40 15.44 -6.49
C GLY A 36 6.22 14.46 -6.49
N GLY A 37 5.25 14.72 -7.37
CA GLY A 37 4.10 13.87 -7.60
C GLY A 37 4.46 12.62 -8.41
N ALA A 38 3.78 11.50 -8.14
CA ALA A 38 3.88 10.29 -8.94
C ALA A 38 2.53 9.56 -8.92
N LEU A 39 2.17 8.95 -10.05
CA LEU A 39 1.06 8.01 -10.12
C LEU A 39 1.63 6.59 -10.18
N ILE A 40 1.21 5.75 -9.24
CA ILE A 40 1.56 4.33 -9.23
C ILE A 40 0.39 3.58 -9.84
N ALA A 41 0.62 2.95 -10.99
CA ALA A 41 -0.33 2.05 -11.62
C ALA A 41 -0.07 0.63 -11.12
N LEU A 42 -1.12 -0.04 -10.66
CA LEU A 42 -1.10 -1.40 -10.15
C LEU A 42 -2.08 -2.23 -10.96
N ASN A 43 -1.76 -3.50 -11.21
CA ASN A 43 -2.79 -4.47 -11.56
C ASN A 43 -3.74 -4.65 -10.37
N HIS A 44 -4.99 -5.05 -10.63
CA HIS A 44 -5.95 -5.33 -9.58
C HIS A 44 -6.43 -6.78 -9.68
N THR A 45 -5.80 -7.65 -8.89
CA THR A 45 -6.03 -9.10 -8.86
C THR A 45 -6.62 -9.58 -7.54
N SER A 46 -6.56 -8.78 -6.47
CA SER A 46 -7.04 -9.13 -5.15
C SER A 46 -7.51 -7.91 -4.36
N TYR A 47 -8.46 -8.12 -3.44
CA TYR A 47 -8.83 -7.11 -2.44
C TYR A 47 -7.65 -6.67 -1.56
N LEU A 48 -6.60 -7.48 -1.47
CA LEU A 48 -5.42 -7.18 -0.67
C LEU A 48 -4.30 -6.45 -1.44
N ASP A 49 -4.50 -6.07 -2.69
CA ASP A 49 -3.45 -5.44 -3.52
C ASP A 49 -2.91 -4.12 -2.93
N TRP A 50 -3.72 -3.40 -2.15
CA TRP A 50 -3.32 -2.15 -1.52
C TRP A 50 -2.18 -2.33 -0.51
N LEU A 51 -2.03 -3.53 0.05
CA LEU A 51 -1.08 -3.83 1.13
C LEU A 51 0.38 -3.89 0.64
N PRO A 52 0.76 -4.78 -0.30
CA PRO A 52 2.14 -4.81 -0.81
C PRO A 52 2.51 -3.49 -1.48
N ALA A 53 1.56 -2.82 -2.15
CA ALA A 53 1.76 -1.49 -2.73
C ALA A 53 2.09 -0.43 -1.66
N SER A 54 1.31 -0.39 -0.58
CA SER A 54 1.54 0.54 0.54
C SER A 54 2.87 0.27 1.23
N LEU A 55 3.23 -1.00 1.45
CA LEU A 55 4.50 -1.37 2.07
C LEU A 55 5.71 -1.03 1.18
N ALA A 56 5.60 -1.20 -0.15
CA ALA A 56 6.62 -0.75 -1.11
C ALA A 56 6.85 0.77 -1.02
N ALA A 57 5.77 1.56 -1.02
CA ALA A 57 5.86 3.01 -0.88
C ALA A 57 6.42 3.43 0.49
N HIS A 58 6.01 2.75 1.57
CA HIS A 58 6.48 3.01 2.93
C HIS A 58 7.99 2.79 3.05
N ARG A 59 8.54 1.74 2.40
CA ARG A 59 10.00 1.52 2.30
C ARG A 59 10.75 2.66 1.61
N ARG A 60 10.06 3.44 0.77
CA ARG A 60 10.59 4.67 0.14
C ARG A 60 10.22 5.94 0.90
N LYS A 61 9.74 5.81 2.15
CA LYS A 61 9.29 6.91 3.01
C LYS A 61 8.15 7.73 2.37
N ARG A 62 7.33 7.07 1.54
CA ARG A 62 6.15 7.65 0.90
C ARG A 62 4.90 6.92 1.36
N ARG A 63 3.76 7.58 1.23
CA ARG A 63 2.45 6.99 1.48
C ARG A 63 1.63 7.08 0.20
N LEU A 64 0.95 5.98 -0.14
CA LEU A 64 0.03 5.97 -1.28
C LEU A 64 -1.30 6.57 -0.87
N ARG A 65 -1.96 7.21 -1.84
CA ARG A 65 -3.37 7.56 -1.77
C ARG A 65 -4.04 6.81 -2.90
N PHE A 66 -5.03 6.00 -2.55
CA PHE A 66 -5.74 5.19 -3.51
C PHE A 66 -6.95 5.95 -4.05
N MET A 67 -7.19 5.81 -5.34
CA MET A 67 -8.49 6.12 -5.91
C MET A 67 -9.41 4.95 -5.60
N ILE A 68 -10.56 5.24 -5.02
CA ILE A 68 -11.59 4.25 -4.72
C ILE A 68 -12.92 4.74 -5.27
N LYS A 69 -13.78 3.80 -5.64
CA LYS A 69 -15.17 4.07 -6.02
C LYS A 69 -15.88 4.83 -4.89
N ALA A 70 -16.66 5.85 -5.25
CA ALA A 70 -17.35 6.70 -4.28
C ALA A 70 -18.34 5.89 -3.43
N GLU A 71 -18.96 4.87 -4.04
CA GLU A 71 -19.90 3.96 -3.40
C GLU A 71 -19.28 3.18 -2.23
N MET A 72 -17.94 3.04 -2.17
CA MET A 72 -17.24 2.41 -1.05
C MET A 72 -17.11 3.31 0.17
N ALA A 73 -17.44 4.61 0.07
CA ALA A 73 -17.40 5.54 1.19
C ALA A 73 -18.65 5.46 2.08
N ASP A 74 -19.74 4.89 1.55
CA ASP A 74 -21.06 4.83 2.18
C ASP A 74 -21.39 3.45 2.78
N VAL A 75 -20.45 2.50 2.71
CA VAL A 75 -20.60 1.11 3.19
C VAL A 75 -20.08 0.94 4.61
#